data_AF-A0A7V0NZW4-F1
#
_entry.id   AF-A0A7V0NZW4-F1
#
_cell.length_a   1.000
_cell.length_b   1.000
_cell.length_c   1.000
_cell.angle_alpha   90.00
_cell.angle_beta   90.00
_cell.angle_gamma   90.00
#
_symmetry.space_group_name_H-M   'P 1'
#
loop_
_entity.id
_entity.type
_entity.pdbx_description
1 polymer ?
#
loop_
_entity_poly.entity_id
_entity_poly.type
_entity_poly.pdbx_seq_one_letter_code
_entity_poly.pdbx_strand_id
1 'polypeptide(L)'
;MKIIMDCREFEKLYWLRAYGEAIPGGEDGFLTHLKTCPRCQARKAELDDIQSILGNRTSPVPRPEALDQAREKLTARLRSGEFRRERTSLWEGLLGRLRWELKPAWQPALALGMLLVGILIGRIVFYAPAAETTKPPTLATQYPEELKRYFLAENVLEGASQIEDLRVRPLEPETGLVEVSFLGTKEYQIQGSPEDDLIRGLLSWAVKNEENSGARLQSVEELGRASHLSPKAKEVLAYALIHDQNDGVRLKALEALSSAPRDPLSEQAILNALLKDPNPAVRIGAIDALLSEPIPEKSETLVLQLAEADSNDYVRMRARQAIQRSNFSSDMIKLRR
;
A
#
# COMPACT_ATOMS: atom_id res chain seq x y z
N MET A 1 0.18 51.41 23.37
CA MET A 1 -0.66 50.90 22.27
C MET A 1 -1.09 49.50 22.66
N LYS A 2 -2.39 49.27 22.94
CA LYS A 2 -2.88 47.96 23.39
C LYS A 2 -2.80 46.99 22.21
N ILE A 3 -1.84 46.07 22.23
CA ILE A 3 -1.76 44.99 21.25
C ILE A 3 -2.92 44.05 21.57
N ILE A 4 -3.99 44.15 20.79
CA ILE A 4 -5.10 43.20 20.82
C ILE A 4 -4.59 41.96 20.10
N MET A 5 -4.13 40.98 20.88
CA MET A 5 -3.72 39.68 20.37
C MET A 5 -4.93 38.98 19.72
N ASP A 6 -4.75 38.42 18.53
CA ASP A 6 -5.77 37.63 17.84
C ASP A 6 -5.83 36.21 18.43
N CYS A 7 -7.02 35.65 18.55
CA CYS A 7 -7.24 34.27 19.01
C CYS A 7 -6.49 33.25 18.13
N ARG A 8 -6.23 33.57 16.86
CA ARG A 8 -5.48 32.71 15.93
C ARG A 8 -4.01 32.51 16.28
N GLU A 9 -3.42 33.44 17.03
CA GLU A 9 -2.01 33.38 17.43
C GLU A 9 -1.81 32.75 18.82
N PHE A 10 -2.90 32.56 19.57
CA PHE A 10 -2.88 32.06 20.94
C PHE A 10 -2.12 30.74 21.08
N GLU A 11 -2.40 29.77 20.23
CA GLU A 11 -1.81 28.43 20.31
C GLU A 11 -0.31 28.43 20.04
N LYS A 12 0.15 29.25 19.09
CA LYS A 12 1.58 29.42 18.79
C LYS A 12 2.32 30.00 19.99
N LEU A 13 1.78 31.05 20.61
CA LEU A 13 2.40 31.72 21.76
C LEU A 13 2.31 30.85 23.02
N TYR A 14 1.26 30.04 23.16
CA TYR A 14 1.12 29.04 24.21
C TYR A 14 2.27 28.03 24.18
N TRP A 15 2.57 27.45 23.00
CA TRP A 15 3.65 26.46 22.89
C TRP A 15 5.02 27.06 23.18
N LEU A 16 5.31 28.27 22.69
CA LEU A 16 6.56 28.97 23.03
C LEU A 16 6.72 29.07 24.56
N ARG A 17 5.67 29.51 25.26
CA ARG A 17 5.67 29.58 26.72
C ARG A 17 5.84 28.20 27.39
N ALA A 18 5.17 27.18 26.87
CA ALA A 18 5.21 25.82 27.42
C ALA A 18 6.60 25.19 27.34
N TYR A 19 7.38 25.53 26.30
CA TYR A 19 8.78 25.10 26.14
C TYR A 19 9.79 26.03 26.81
N GLY A 20 9.34 27.09 27.51
CA GLY A 20 10.22 28.07 28.16
C GLY A 20 10.87 29.07 27.21
N GLU A 21 10.37 29.19 25.97
CA GLU A 21 10.81 30.18 25.00
C GLU A 21 10.13 31.54 25.23
N ALA A 22 10.85 32.62 24.94
CA ALA A 22 10.35 33.98 25.13
C ALA A 22 9.26 34.32 24.09
N ILE A 23 8.13 34.84 24.56
CA ILE A 23 7.03 35.28 23.70
C ILE A 23 7.43 36.57 22.94
N PRO A 24 7.35 36.60 21.60
CA PRO A 24 7.59 37.81 20.82
C PRO A 24 6.62 38.92 21.23
N GLY A 25 7.14 40.09 21.61
CA GLY A 25 6.31 41.23 22.03
C GLY A 25 5.93 41.27 23.52
N GLY A 26 6.44 40.33 24.33
CA GLY A 26 6.26 40.30 25.78
C GLY A 26 5.02 39.54 26.25
N GLU A 27 5.03 39.09 27.51
CA GLU A 27 3.95 38.26 28.07
C GLU A 27 2.65 39.04 28.35
N ASP A 28 2.73 40.36 28.46
CA ASP A 28 1.61 41.19 28.91
C ASP A 28 0.40 41.10 27.97
N GLY A 29 0.63 41.04 26.65
CA GLY A 29 -0.42 40.89 25.64
C GLY A 29 -1.14 39.54 25.74
N PHE A 30 -0.37 38.47 25.92
CA PHE A 30 -0.87 37.11 26.08
C PHE A 30 -1.70 36.96 27.37
N LEU A 31 -1.18 37.45 28.50
CA LEU A 31 -1.87 37.39 29.80
C LEU A 31 -3.14 38.25 29.81
N THR A 32 -3.11 39.41 29.14
CA THR A 32 -4.30 40.27 29.02
C THR A 32 -5.38 39.60 28.19
N HIS A 33 -5.03 39.03 27.03
CA HIS A 33 -6.00 38.32 26.18
C HIS A 33 -6.59 37.10 26.88
N LEU A 34 -5.77 36.34 27.61
CA LEU A 34 -6.22 35.17 28.37
C LEU A 34 -7.22 35.55 29.47
N LYS A 35 -7.10 36.73 30.09
CA LYS A 35 -8.08 37.22 31.06
C LYS A 35 -9.40 37.63 30.42
N THR A 36 -9.38 38.09 29.17
CA THR A 36 -10.56 38.66 28.50
C THR A 36 -11.31 37.69 27.59
N CYS A 37 -10.69 36.61 27.09
CA CYS A 37 -11.29 35.72 26.10
C CYS A 37 -11.63 34.32 26.68
N PRO A 38 -12.92 33.99 26.89
CA PRO A 38 -13.33 32.70 27.45
C PRO A 38 -13.01 31.51 26.54
N ARG A 39 -12.98 31.72 25.21
CA ARG A 39 -12.60 30.68 24.24
C ARG A 39 -11.14 30.25 24.41
N CYS A 40 -10.23 31.21 24.59
CA CYS A 40 -8.82 30.91 24.79
C CYS A 40 -8.54 30.35 26.20
N GLN A 41 -9.37 30.68 27.19
CA GLN A 41 -9.32 30.03 28.52
C GLN A 41 -9.67 28.53 28.43
N ALA A 42 -10.75 28.19 27.72
CA ALA A 42 -11.13 26.79 27.50
C ALA A 42 -10.05 26.04 26.71
N ARG A 43 -9.53 26.64 25.64
CA ARG A 43 -8.46 26.04 24.84
C ARG A 43 -7.17 25.84 25.63
N LYS A 44 -6.82 26.76 26.54
CA LYS A 44 -5.68 26.58 27.44
C LYS A 44 -5.86 25.35 28.32
N ALA A 45 -7.05 25.18 28.92
CA ALA A 45 -7.30 24.04 29.81
C ALA A 45 -7.12 22.70 29.10
N GLU A 46 -7.58 22.59 27.85
CA GLU A 46 -7.34 21.41 27.00
C GLU A 46 -5.84 21.17 26.75
N LEU A 47 -5.09 22.22 26.41
CA LEU A 47 -3.66 22.10 26.12
C LEU A 47 -2.84 21.77 27.38
N ASP A 48 -3.20 22.33 28.54
CA ASP A 48 -2.57 22.03 29.83
C ASP A 48 -2.80 20.55 30.22
N ASP A 49 -3.98 19.99 29.94
CA ASP A 49 -4.27 18.57 30.14
C ASP A 49 -3.36 17.68 29.27
N ILE A 50 -3.23 18.00 27.98
CA ILE A 50 -2.29 17.32 27.07
C ILE A 50 -0.84 17.41 27.58
N GLN A 51 -0.42 18.59 28.04
CA GLN A 51 0.93 18.79 28.56
C GLN A 51 1.17 17.94 29.81
N SER A 52 0.15 17.76 30.68
CA SER A 52 0.26 16.91 31.86
C SER A 52 0.53 15.44 31.50
N ILE A 53 -0.08 14.96 30.42
CA ILE A 53 0.12 13.59 29.90
C ILE A 53 1.55 13.43 29.35
N LEU A 54 2.06 14.45 28.64
CA LEU A 54 3.40 14.43 28.06
C LEU A 54 4.51 14.62 29.11
N GLY A 55 4.27 15.43 30.14
CA GLY A 55 5.21 15.76 31.21
C GLY A 55 5.54 14.58 32.13
N ASN A 56 4.67 13.56 32.19
CA ASN A 56 4.95 12.32 32.92
C ASN A 56 6.02 11.44 32.27
N ARG A 57 6.52 11.79 31.07
CA ARG A 57 7.69 11.16 30.47
C ARG A 57 8.94 11.77 31.09
N THR A 58 9.37 11.22 32.21
CA THR A 58 10.76 11.40 32.66
C THR A 58 11.67 10.81 31.59
N SER A 59 12.30 11.67 30.79
CA SER A 59 13.46 11.24 30.00
C SER A 59 14.47 10.70 31.00
N PRO A 60 14.88 9.44 30.93
CA PRO A 60 15.87 8.91 31.85
C PRO A 60 17.16 9.69 31.61
N VAL A 61 17.46 10.63 32.50
CA VAL A 61 18.74 11.33 32.50
C VAL A 61 19.80 10.25 32.68
N PRO A 62 20.67 10.01 31.69
CA PRO A 62 21.68 8.97 31.81
C PRO A 62 22.55 9.30 33.01
N ARG A 63 22.92 8.28 33.78
CA ARG A 63 23.88 8.47 34.88
C ARG A 63 25.15 9.11 34.31
N PRO A 64 25.76 10.09 35.00
CA PRO A 64 26.95 10.80 34.49
C PRO A 64 28.05 9.83 34.03
N GLU A 65 28.26 8.76 34.79
CA GLU A 65 29.22 7.70 34.51
C GLU A 65 28.96 6.98 33.17
N ALA A 66 27.70 6.75 32.81
CA ALA A 66 27.35 6.09 31.55
C ALA A 66 27.63 7.00 30.35
N LEU A 67 27.48 8.31 30.54
CA LEU A 67 27.70 9.32 29.53
C LEU A 67 29.20 9.53 29.28
N ASP A 68 30.00 9.52 30.34
CA ASP A 68 31.46 9.62 30.25
C ASP A 68 32.07 8.35 29.62
N GLN A 69 31.61 7.17 30.01
CA GLN A 69 32.03 5.91 29.37
C GLN A 69 31.69 5.87 27.88
N ALA A 70 30.52 6.39 27.48
CA ALA A 70 30.14 6.46 26.07
C ALA A 70 31.04 7.42 25.28
N ARG A 71 31.40 8.57 25.87
CA ARG A 71 32.31 9.56 25.27
C ARG A 71 33.74 9.03 25.14
N GLU A 72 34.23 8.33 26.15
CA GLU A 72 35.55 7.69 26.10
C GLU A 72 35.61 6.59 25.04
N LYS A 73 34.58 5.73 24.96
CA LYS A 73 34.49 4.71 23.89
C LYS A 73 34.44 5.32 22.50
N LEU A 74 33.68 6.41 22.33
CA LEU A 74 33.60 7.11 21.05
C LEU A 74 34.94 7.75 20.67
N THR A 75 35.58 8.47 21.60
CA THR A 75 36.89 9.10 21.35
C THR A 75 38.00 8.09 21.13
N ALA A 76 37.97 6.95 21.82
CA ALA A 76 38.87 5.83 21.57
C ALA A 76 38.73 5.30 20.14
N ARG A 77 37.49 5.06 19.67
CA ARG A 77 37.20 4.60 18.30
C ARG A 77 37.56 5.62 17.21
N LEU A 78 37.39 6.90 17.50
CA LEU A 78 37.78 7.97 16.57
C LEU A 78 39.31 8.08 16.47
N ARG A 79 40.03 7.90 17.58
CA ARG A 79 41.50 7.94 17.62
C ARG A 79 42.15 6.69 17.05
N SER A 80 41.54 5.51 17.20
CA SER A 80 42.05 4.27 16.63
C SER A 80 41.89 4.20 15.11
N GLY A 81 41.09 5.09 14.49
CA GLY A 81 40.88 5.09 13.05
C GLY A 81 40.17 3.83 12.54
N GLU A 82 39.54 3.05 13.43
CA GLU A 82 38.91 1.75 13.17
C GLU A 82 37.56 1.88 12.46
N PHE A 83 37.42 2.82 11.52
CA PHE A 83 36.36 2.79 10.52
C PHE A 83 36.69 1.89 9.32
N ARG A 84 37.76 1.09 9.40
CA ARG A 84 38.11 0.11 8.38
C ARG A 84 37.34 -1.20 8.65
N ARG A 85 36.33 -1.47 7.81
CA ARG A 85 35.69 -2.80 7.67
C ARG A 85 36.78 -3.84 7.38
N GLU A 86 37.24 -4.51 8.42
CA GLU A 86 38.16 -5.64 8.31
C GLU A 86 37.34 -6.91 8.04
N ARG A 87 37.01 -7.12 6.77
CA ARG A 87 36.39 -8.35 6.29
C ARG A 87 37.47 -9.24 5.67
N THR A 88 38.47 -9.65 6.44
CA THR A 88 39.44 -10.68 6.00
C THR A 88 40.10 -11.40 7.18
N SER A 89 40.37 -12.70 6.98
CA SER A 89 41.44 -13.47 7.64
C SER A 89 41.16 -14.21 8.97
N LEU A 90 39.93 -14.65 9.25
CA LEU A 90 39.75 -15.81 10.15
C LEU A 90 39.86 -17.15 9.39
N TRP A 91 39.38 -17.18 8.14
CA TRP A 91 39.43 -18.38 7.30
C TRP A 91 40.82 -18.71 6.76
N GLU A 92 41.68 -17.72 6.51
CA GLU A 92 43.05 -17.96 6.00
C GLU A 92 43.96 -18.63 7.04
N GLY A 93 43.80 -18.30 8.33
CA GLY A 93 44.52 -18.97 9.42
C GLY A 93 44.05 -20.41 9.66
N LEU A 94 42.75 -20.67 9.51
CA LEU A 94 42.16 -21.99 9.75
C LEU A 94 42.42 -22.96 8.57
N LEU A 95 42.25 -22.51 7.33
CA LEU A 95 42.51 -23.32 6.12
C LEU A 95 44.00 -23.50 5.84
N GLY A 96 44.85 -22.55 6.26
CA GLY A 96 46.31 -22.66 6.12
C GLY A 96 46.91 -23.79 6.96
N ARG A 97 46.37 -24.04 8.16
CA ARG A 97 46.83 -25.16 9.02
C ARG A 97 46.30 -26.53 8.61
N LEU A 98 45.14 -26.59 7.94
CA LEU A 98 44.53 -27.86 7.53
C LEU A 98 45.14 -28.44 6.24
N ARG A 99 45.92 -27.65 5.49
CA ARG A 99 46.54 -28.06 4.22
C ARG A 99 47.89 -28.76 4.37
N TRP A 100 48.44 -28.90 5.57
CA TRP A 100 49.74 -29.55 5.78
C TRP A 100 49.54 -31.01 6.25
N GLU A 101 50.00 -31.97 5.42
CA GLU A 101 50.23 -33.40 5.71
C GLU A 101 49.08 -34.43 5.65
N LEU A 102 47.94 -34.14 5.02
CA LEU A 102 46.92 -35.20 4.80
C LEU A 102 47.25 -36.08 3.59
N LYS A 103 47.63 -37.33 3.86
CA LYS A 103 47.84 -38.39 2.85
C LYS A 103 46.59 -38.53 1.94
N PRO A 104 46.74 -38.76 0.62
CA PRO A 104 45.66 -38.71 -0.37
C PRO A 104 44.49 -39.68 -0.09
N ALA A 105 44.71 -40.73 0.70
CA ALA A 105 43.67 -41.68 1.10
C ALA A 105 42.58 -41.09 2.03
N TRP A 106 42.87 -40.02 2.79
CA TRP A 106 41.94 -39.45 3.78
C TRP A 106 41.10 -38.28 3.23
N GLN A 107 41.43 -37.79 2.04
CA GLN A 107 40.73 -36.68 1.39
C GLN A 107 39.23 -36.92 1.18
N PRO A 108 38.74 -38.09 0.71
CA PRO A 108 37.31 -38.30 0.53
C PRO A 108 36.54 -38.39 1.85
N ALA A 109 37.16 -38.98 2.89
CA ALA A 109 36.54 -39.10 4.21
C ALA A 109 36.35 -37.73 4.89
N LEU A 110 37.33 -36.84 4.73
CA LEU A 110 37.26 -35.49 5.28
C LEU A 110 36.28 -34.60 4.51
N ALA A 111 36.19 -34.75 3.18
CA ALA A 111 35.20 -34.06 2.37
C ALA A 111 33.76 -34.47 2.76
N LEU A 112 33.52 -35.77 2.95
CA LEU A 112 32.23 -36.26 3.43
C LEU A 112 31.93 -35.77 4.85
N GLY A 113 32.93 -35.75 5.73
CA GLY A 113 32.82 -35.21 7.08
C GLY A 113 32.45 -33.72 7.10
N MET A 114 33.11 -32.89 6.29
CA MET A 114 32.77 -31.46 6.17
C MET A 114 31.39 -31.23 5.55
N LEU A 115 30.99 -32.05 4.59
CA LEU A 115 29.65 -31.98 4.00
C LEU A 115 28.57 -32.34 5.04
N LEU A 116 28.79 -33.38 5.84
CA LEU A 116 27.88 -33.75 6.93
C LEU A 116 27.82 -32.68 8.02
N VAL A 117 28.96 -32.10 8.41
CA VAL A 117 29.01 -30.98 9.37
C VAL A 117 28.33 -29.74 8.80
N GLY A 118 28.53 -29.43 7.51
CA GLY A 118 27.86 -28.33 6.83
C GLY A 118 26.35 -28.52 6.75
N ILE A 119 25.87 -29.75 6.48
CA ILE A 119 24.45 -30.10 6.53
C ILE A 119 23.93 -30.02 7.95
N LEU A 120 24.69 -30.44 8.96
CA LEU A 120 24.28 -30.39 10.36
C LEU A 120 24.17 -28.95 10.88
N ILE A 121 25.18 -28.10 10.57
CA ILE A 121 25.15 -26.66 10.88
C ILE A 121 24.04 -25.99 10.09
N GLY A 122 23.90 -26.29 8.79
CA GLY A 122 22.80 -25.81 7.98
C GLY A 122 21.45 -26.22 8.56
N ARG A 123 21.32 -27.44 9.06
CA ARG A 123 20.11 -27.89 9.76
C ARG A 123 19.93 -27.13 11.07
N ILE A 124 20.96 -26.89 11.88
CA ILE A 124 20.79 -26.16 13.15
C ILE A 124 20.47 -24.68 12.93
N VAL A 125 21.01 -24.06 11.88
CA VAL A 125 20.79 -22.65 11.53
C VAL A 125 19.45 -22.44 10.81
N PHE A 126 19.04 -23.38 9.95
CA PHE A 126 17.84 -23.26 9.10
C PHE A 126 16.66 -24.15 9.53
N TYR A 127 16.85 -25.20 10.35
CA TYR A 127 15.78 -25.78 11.17
C TYR A 127 15.76 -25.07 12.53
N ALA A 128 15.20 -23.86 12.54
CA ALA A 128 14.29 -23.58 13.63
C ALA A 128 13.08 -24.52 13.43
N PRO A 129 12.61 -25.28 14.43
CA PRO A 129 11.28 -25.86 14.33
C PRO A 129 10.31 -24.71 14.02
N ALA A 130 9.24 -24.99 13.30
CA ALA A 130 8.08 -24.11 13.19
C ALA A 130 7.45 -23.95 14.59
N ALA A 131 8.16 -23.30 15.49
CA ALA A 131 7.58 -22.56 16.58
C ALA A 131 6.83 -21.43 15.89
N GLU A 132 5.53 -21.38 16.16
CA GLU A 132 4.63 -20.29 15.83
C GLU A 132 5.41 -18.98 15.72
N THR A 133 5.28 -18.35 14.55
CA THR A 133 5.81 -17.02 14.24
C THR A 133 5.42 -16.04 15.34
N THR A 134 6.23 -15.98 16.39
CA THR A 134 6.35 -14.82 17.24
C THR A 134 7.13 -13.83 16.41
N LYS A 135 6.37 -12.90 15.84
CA LYS A 135 6.85 -11.69 15.18
C LYS A 135 8.10 -11.17 15.90
N PRO A 136 9.11 -10.64 15.18
CA PRO A 136 10.23 -9.97 15.85
C PRO A 136 9.68 -8.93 16.84
N PRO A 137 10.38 -8.61 17.94
CA PRO A 137 9.98 -7.55 18.85
C PRO A 137 10.10 -6.23 18.09
N THR A 138 9.09 -5.96 17.28
CA THR A 138 8.63 -4.61 17.05
C THR A 138 8.39 -4.09 18.46
N LEU A 139 8.93 -2.92 18.76
CA LEU A 139 8.27 -2.01 19.68
C LEU A 139 6.87 -1.76 19.09
N ALA A 140 6.01 -2.76 19.25
CA ALA A 140 4.59 -2.68 19.03
C ALA A 140 4.16 -1.75 20.15
N THR A 141 4.17 -0.46 19.85
CA THR A 141 3.15 0.41 20.42
C THR A 141 1.86 -0.36 20.25
N GLN A 142 1.39 -0.93 21.36
CA GLN A 142 0.14 -1.67 21.51
C GLN A 142 -0.99 -0.65 21.32
N TYR A 143 -1.12 -0.17 20.10
CA TYR A 143 -2.31 0.53 19.67
C TYR A 143 -3.34 -0.56 19.37
N PRO A 144 -4.57 -0.43 19.89
CA PRO A 144 -5.69 -1.26 19.44
C PRO A 144 -5.71 -1.30 17.91
N GLU A 145 -6.03 -2.44 17.29
CA GLU A 145 -6.08 -2.56 15.81
C GLU A 145 -6.95 -1.46 15.18
N GLU A 146 -7.99 -1.00 15.88
CA GLU A 146 -8.80 0.16 15.49
C GLU A 146 -8.00 1.46 15.36
N LEU A 147 -7.12 1.75 16.32
CA LEU A 147 -6.30 2.96 16.31
C LEU A 147 -5.22 2.89 15.23
N LYS A 148 -4.71 1.68 14.95
CA LYS A 148 -3.81 1.42 13.81
C LYS A 148 -4.54 1.64 12.48
N ARG A 149 -5.76 1.13 12.33
CA ARG A 149 -6.60 1.36 11.13
C ARG A 149 -6.94 2.82 10.93
N TYR A 150 -7.30 3.54 11.99
CA TYR A 150 -7.55 4.98 11.93
C TYR A 150 -6.30 5.76 11.50
N PHE A 151 -5.15 5.47 12.10
CA PHE A 151 -3.88 6.09 11.70
C PHE A 151 -3.56 5.84 10.23
N LEU A 152 -3.83 4.63 9.73
CA LEU A 152 -3.58 4.26 8.34
C LEU A 152 -4.55 4.95 7.38
N ALA A 153 -5.85 4.99 7.71
CA ALA A 153 -6.84 5.67 6.90
C ALA A 153 -6.50 7.16 6.71
N GLU A 154 -6.17 7.84 7.81
CA GLU A 154 -5.86 9.28 7.79
C GLU A 154 -4.49 9.57 7.15
N ASN A 155 -3.43 8.88 7.58
CA ASN A 155 -2.07 9.30 7.20
C ASN A 155 -1.56 8.63 5.92
N VAL A 156 -1.98 7.40 5.64
CA VAL A 156 -1.43 6.62 4.52
C VAL A 156 -2.21 6.89 3.24
N LEU A 157 -3.54 6.99 3.31
CA LEU A 157 -4.37 7.26 2.14
C LEU A 157 -4.51 8.76 1.83
N GLU A 158 -4.45 9.66 2.82
CA GLU A 158 -4.64 11.10 2.60
C GLU A 158 -3.33 11.91 2.42
N GLY A 159 -2.16 11.28 2.52
CA GLY A 159 -0.94 11.84 1.90
C GLY A 159 0.26 12.13 2.81
N ALA A 160 0.41 11.47 3.97
CA ALA A 160 1.58 11.65 4.84
C ALA A 160 2.68 10.59 4.67
N SER A 161 2.41 9.44 4.03
CA SER A 161 3.43 8.40 3.81
C SER A 161 3.41 7.85 2.38
N GLN A 162 4.59 7.73 1.78
CA GLN A 162 4.78 6.97 0.55
C GLN A 162 4.55 5.48 0.86
N ILE A 163 3.56 4.90 0.19
CA ILE A 163 3.35 3.45 0.16
C ILE A 163 4.28 2.91 -0.93
N GLU A 164 5.05 1.88 -0.60
CA GLU A 164 5.92 1.17 -1.52
C GLU A 164 5.66 -0.35 -1.42
N ASP A 165 5.88 -1.08 -2.52
CA ASP A 165 5.77 -2.55 -2.60
C ASP A 165 4.46 -3.09 -1.99
N LEU A 166 3.32 -2.52 -2.38
CA LEU A 166 2.02 -3.01 -1.95
C LEU A 166 1.71 -4.34 -2.63
N ARG A 167 1.53 -5.36 -1.79
CA ARG A 167 1.17 -6.71 -2.17
C ARG A 167 -0.20 -7.05 -1.62
N VAL A 168 -0.99 -7.67 -2.47
CA VAL A 168 -2.34 -8.15 -2.15
C VAL A 168 -2.31 -9.67 -2.18
N ARG A 169 -2.85 -10.31 -1.16
CA ARG A 169 -2.96 -11.76 -1.07
C ARG A 169 -4.35 -12.15 -0.56
N PRO A 170 -5.11 -12.99 -1.30
CA PRO A 170 -6.32 -13.58 -0.76
C PRO A 170 -5.96 -14.55 0.38
N LEU A 171 -6.63 -14.41 1.53
CA LEU A 171 -6.39 -15.31 2.67
C LEU A 171 -7.13 -16.63 2.50
N GLU A 172 -8.41 -16.57 2.12
CA GLU A 172 -9.28 -17.72 1.91
C GLU A 172 -10.40 -17.36 0.93
N PRO A 173 -10.75 -18.21 -0.06
CA PRO A 173 -11.81 -17.92 -1.03
C PRO A 173 -13.20 -17.78 -0.39
N GLU A 174 -13.45 -18.52 0.69
CA GLU A 174 -14.76 -18.64 1.35
C GLU A 174 -15.10 -17.42 2.21
N THR A 175 -14.09 -16.81 2.85
CA THR A 175 -14.28 -15.68 3.78
C THR A 175 -14.28 -14.34 3.06
N GLY A 176 -13.77 -14.29 1.81
CA GLY A 176 -13.60 -13.06 1.05
C GLY A 176 -12.61 -12.08 1.69
N LEU A 177 -11.81 -12.54 2.65
CA LEU A 177 -10.83 -11.71 3.35
C LEU A 177 -9.55 -11.59 2.54
N VAL A 178 -9.03 -10.37 2.53
CA VAL A 178 -7.82 -10.00 1.81
C VAL A 178 -6.80 -9.50 2.80
N GLU A 179 -5.57 -9.97 2.59
CA GLU A 179 -4.40 -9.42 3.23
C GLU A 179 -3.73 -8.41 2.29
N VAL A 180 -3.52 -7.21 2.81
CA VAL A 180 -2.73 -6.17 2.15
C VAL A 180 -1.50 -5.93 2.99
N SER A 181 -0.33 -6.07 2.36
CA SER A 181 0.97 -5.78 2.96
C SER A 181 1.71 -4.73 2.13
N PHE A 182 2.38 -3.79 2.77
CA PHE A 182 3.14 -2.74 2.09
C PHE A 182 4.23 -2.17 2.98
N LEU A 183 5.20 -1.52 2.37
CA LEU A 183 6.26 -0.78 3.04
C LEU A 183 5.87 0.70 3.14
N GLY A 184 5.85 1.23 4.36
CA GLY A 184 5.83 2.67 4.62
C GLY A 184 7.03 3.05 5.48
N THR A 185 6.82 3.78 6.57
CA THR A 185 7.87 3.97 7.60
C THR A 185 8.33 2.67 8.25
N LYS A 186 7.48 1.63 8.18
CA LYS A 186 7.75 0.24 8.52
C LYS A 186 6.88 -0.65 7.63
N GLU A 187 7.09 -1.95 7.73
CA GLU A 187 6.21 -2.93 7.09
C GLU A 187 4.84 -2.96 7.79
N TYR A 188 3.77 -2.86 7.00
CA TYR A 188 2.40 -2.97 7.44
C TYR A 188 1.76 -4.21 6.83
N GLN A 189 0.95 -4.90 7.63
CA GLN A 189 0.12 -6.01 7.21
C GLN A 189 -1.26 -5.80 7.84
N ILE A 190 -2.27 -5.77 6.99
CA ILE A 190 -3.65 -5.46 7.35
C ILE A 190 -4.53 -6.49 6.66
N GLN A 191 -5.52 -6.99 7.40
CA GLN A 191 -6.50 -7.92 6.89
C GLN A 191 -7.89 -7.32 7.01
N GLY A 192 -8.71 -7.53 5.99
CA GLY A 192 -10.09 -7.09 5.99
C GLY A 192 -10.83 -7.46 4.72
N SER A 193 -12.10 -7.07 4.66
CA SER A 193 -12.94 -7.26 3.47
C SER A 193 -12.64 -6.19 2.43
N PRO A 194 -12.73 -6.49 1.11
CA PRO A 194 -12.74 -5.48 0.05
C PRO A 194 -13.83 -4.40 0.21
N GLU A 195 -14.85 -4.70 1.02
CA GLU A 195 -15.93 -3.77 1.36
C GLU A 195 -15.53 -2.76 2.47
N ASP A 196 -14.47 -3.02 3.24
CA ASP A 196 -13.92 -2.08 4.23
C ASP A 196 -13.31 -0.86 3.49
N ASP A 197 -13.62 0.36 3.94
CA ASP A 197 -13.12 1.60 3.32
C ASP A 197 -11.59 1.68 3.29
N LEU A 198 -10.90 1.20 4.32
CA LEU A 198 -9.44 1.18 4.39
C LEU A 198 -8.86 0.20 3.36
N ILE A 199 -9.36 -1.04 3.36
CA ILE A 199 -8.90 -2.07 2.42
C ILE A 199 -9.20 -1.64 0.99
N ARG A 200 -10.43 -1.19 0.72
CA ARG A 200 -10.82 -0.67 -0.60
C ARG A 200 -9.94 0.50 -1.01
N GLY A 201 -9.60 1.40 -0.09
CA GLY A 201 -8.67 2.50 -0.32
C GLY A 201 -7.27 2.03 -0.73
N LEU A 202 -6.74 1.02 -0.03
CA LEU A 202 -5.44 0.43 -0.35
C LEU A 202 -5.43 -0.32 -1.68
N LEU A 203 -6.47 -1.11 -1.98
CA LEU A 203 -6.65 -1.77 -3.28
C LEU A 203 -6.77 -0.72 -4.39
N SER A 204 -7.50 0.37 -4.15
CA SER A 204 -7.64 1.49 -5.09
C SER A 204 -6.32 2.19 -5.34
N TRP A 205 -5.52 2.38 -4.30
CA TRP A 205 -4.18 2.95 -4.41
C TRP A 205 -3.28 2.03 -5.24
N ALA A 206 -3.31 0.72 -4.99
CA ALA A 206 -2.53 -0.26 -5.73
C ALA A 206 -2.85 -0.23 -7.23
N VAL A 207 -4.13 -0.26 -7.61
CA VAL A 207 -4.56 -0.17 -9.01
C VAL A 207 -4.01 1.08 -9.70
N LYS A 208 -3.90 2.21 -9.00
CA LYS A 208 -3.51 3.49 -9.60
C LYS A 208 -2.01 3.75 -9.60
N ASN A 209 -1.27 3.20 -8.64
CA ASN A 209 0.11 3.61 -8.37
C ASN A 209 1.13 2.47 -8.41
N GLU A 210 0.73 1.20 -8.25
CA GLU A 210 1.70 0.10 -8.24
C GLU A 210 2.26 -0.20 -9.63
N GLU A 211 3.58 -0.35 -9.71
CA GLU A 211 4.25 -0.71 -10.97
C GLU A 211 4.04 -2.18 -11.32
N ASN A 212 3.93 -3.05 -10.31
CA ASN A 212 3.75 -4.48 -10.50
C ASN A 212 2.33 -4.79 -10.99
N SER A 213 2.21 -5.26 -12.24
CA SER A 213 0.91 -5.61 -12.83
C SER A 213 0.20 -6.76 -12.11
N GLY A 214 0.94 -7.65 -11.43
CA GLY A 214 0.36 -8.71 -10.61
C GLY A 214 -0.33 -8.16 -9.37
N ALA A 215 0.25 -7.15 -8.70
CA ALA A 215 -0.39 -6.47 -7.58
C ALA A 215 -1.64 -5.69 -8.02
N ARG A 216 -1.57 -5.00 -9.16
CA ARG A 216 -2.73 -4.34 -9.76
C ARG A 216 -3.83 -5.33 -10.13
N LEU A 217 -3.47 -6.43 -10.81
CA LEU A 217 -4.40 -7.48 -11.20
C LEU A 217 -5.11 -8.05 -9.96
N GLN A 218 -4.36 -8.45 -8.94
CA GLN A 218 -4.94 -8.99 -7.71
C GLN A 218 -5.86 -7.96 -7.05
N SER A 219 -5.48 -6.69 -7.05
CA SER A 219 -6.32 -5.62 -6.48
C SER A 219 -7.65 -5.48 -7.21
N VAL A 220 -7.64 -5.54 -8.54
CA VAL A 220 -8.87 -5.53 -9.36
C VAL A 220 -9.71 -6.78 -9.09
N GLU A 221 -9.08 -7.96 -8.97
CA GLU A 221 -9.79 -9.21 -8.63
C GLU A 221 -10.50 -9.10 -7.28
N GLU A 222 -9.82 -8.63 -6.25
CA GLU A 222 -10.40 -8.51 -4.92
C GLU A 222 -11.50 -7.45 -4.85
N LEU A 223 -11.34 -6.32 -5.54
CA LEU A 223 -12.42 -5.32 -5.66
C LEU A 223 -13.65 -5.91 -6.35
N GLY A 224 -13.47 -6.76 -7.35
CA GLY A 224 -14.55 -7.43 -8.08
C GLY A 224 -15.23 -8.58 -7.32
N ARG A 225 -14.61 -9.11 -6.25
CA ARG A 225 -15.20 -10.13 -5.38
C ARG A 225 -16.12 -9.57 -4.30
N ALA A 226 -16.12 -8.25 -4.09
CA ALA A 226 -17.01 -7.62 -3.12
C ALA A 226 -18.47 -7.97 -3.44
N SER A 227 -19.27 -8.29 -2.42
CA SER A 227 -20.69 -8.64 -2.60
C SER A 227 -21.47 -7.48 -3.21
N HIS A 228 -21.02 -6.26 -2.89
CA HIS A 228 -21.55 -5.03 -3.47
C HIS A 228 -20.43 -4.13 -4.00
N LEU A 229 -20.45 -3.88 -5.31
CA LEU A 229 -19.59 -2.92 -5.98
C LEU A 229 -20.02 -1.48 -5.66
N SER A 230 -19.37 -0.89 -4.64
CA SER A 230 -19.55 0.52 -4.28
C SER A 230 -19.22 1.48 -5.45
N PRO A 231 -19.79 2.70 -5.48
CA PRO A 231 -19.45 3.70 -6.51
C PRO A 231 -17.93 3.93 -6.67
N LYS A 232 -17.21 4.05 -5.54
CA LYS A 232 -15.75 4.22 -5.52
C LYS A 232 -15.00 3.02 -6.11
N ALA A 233 -15.51 1.80 -5.92
CA ALA A 233 -14.92 0.61 -6.53
C ALA A 233 -15.13 0.61 -8.05
N LYS A 234 -16.34 0.96 -8.51
CA LYS A 234 -16.62 1.08 -9.95
C LYS A 234 -15.76 2.14 -10.62
N GLU A 235 -15.52 3.29 -9.98
CA GLU A 235 -14.58 4.31 -10.48
C GLU A 235 -13.17 3.77 -10.68
N VAL A 236 -12.67 2.98 -9.74
CA VAL A 236 -11.32 2.40 -9.79
C VAL A 236 -11.24 1.32 -10.86
N LEU A 237 -12.26 0.45 -10.97
CA LEU A 237 -12.32 -0.56 -12.02
C LEU A 237 -12.46 0.07 -13.41
N ALA A 238 -13.27 1.12 -13.55
CA ALA A 238 -13.37 1.90 -14.79
C ALA A 238 -12.03 2.55 -15.15
N TYR A 239 -11.33 3.12 -14.16
CA TYR A 239 -9.98 3.65 -14.35
C TYR A 239 -9.02 2.56 -14.86
N ALA A 240 -9.00 1.38 -14.22
CA ALA A 240 -8.16 0.26 -14.63
C ALA A 240 -8.47 -0.18 -16.07
N LEU A 241 -9.76 -0.33 -16.41
CA LEU A 241 -10.21 -0.71 -17.75
C LEU A 241 -9.77 0.29 -18.84
N ILE A 242 -9.68 1.58 -18.53
CA ILE A 242 -9.33 2.60 -19.54
C ILE A 242 -7.82 2.85 -19.60
N HIS A 243 -7.12 2.77 -18.47
CA HIS A 243 -5.77 3.33 -18.33
C HIS A 243 -4.67 2.31 -18.03
N ASP A 244 -4.98 1.07 -17.63
CA ASP A 244 -3.93 0.10 -17.28
C ASP A 244 -3.13 -0.35 -18.52
N GLN A 245 -1.81 -0.38 -18.39
CA GLN A 245 -0.92 -0.81 -19.47
C GLN A 245 -1.02 -2.32 -19.75
N ASN A 246 -1.43 -3.12 -18.76
CA ASN A 246 -1.53 -4.56 -18.87
C ASN A 246 -2.94 -4.99 -19.29
N ASP A 247 -3.04 -5.67 -20.42
CA ASP A 247 -4.32 -6.12 -21.00
C ASP A 247 -5.10 -7.07 -20.08
N GLY A 248 -4.40 -7.89 -19.29
CA GLY A 248 -5.01 -8.80 -18.31
C GLY A 248 -5.68 -8.05 -17.17
N VAL A 249 -5.09 -6.94 -16.71
CA VAL A 249 -5.72 -6.06 -15.71
C VAL A 249 -6.97 -5.41 -16.29
N ARG A 250 -6.90 -4.90 -17.54
CA ARG A 250 -8.07 -4.31 -18.22
C ARG A 250 -9.19 -5.33 -18.42
N LEU A 251 -8.88 -6.55 -18.88
CA LEU A 251 -9.84 -7.64 -19.00
C LEU A 251 -10.49 -7.98 -17.66
N LYS A 252 -9.71 -8.10 -16.59
CA LYS A 252 -10.25 -8.42 -15.27
C LYS A 252 -11.13 -7.29 -14.73
N ALA A 253 -10.77 -6.04 -14.98
CA ALA A 253 -11.57 -4.89 -14.60
C ALA A 253 -12.91 -4.86 -15.33
N LEU A 254 -12.91 -5.23 -16.62
CA LEU A 254 -14.12 -5.39 -17.42
C LEU A 254 -15.02 -6.51 -16.89
N GLU A 255 -14.46 -7.68 -16.57
CA GLU A 255 -15.19 -8.79 -15.93
C GLU A 255 -15.84 -8.34 -14.61
N ALA A 256 -15.08 -7.66 -13.76
CA ALA A 256 -15.57 -7.15 -12.48
C ALA A 256 -16.66 -6.09 -12.63
N LEU A 257 -16.55 -5.16 -13.60
CA LEU A 257 -17.63 -4.21 -13.87
C LEU A 257 -18.90 -4.88 -14.41
N SER A 258 -18.74 -6.01 -15.12
CA SER A 258 -19.84 -6.76 -15.74
C SER A 258 -20.55 -7.71 -14.77
N SER A 259 -20.02 -7.92 -13.56
CA SER A 259 -20.65 -8.77 -12.53
C SER A 259 -21.74 -8.04 -11.74
N ALA A 260 -21.86 -6.72 -11.89
CA ALA A 260 -22.89 -5.88 -11.27
C ALA A 260 -23.75 -5.18 -12.33
N PRO A 261 -24.96 -4.71 -11.95
CA PRO A 261 -25.81 -3.95 -12.86
C PRO A 261 -25.08 -2.76 -13.47
N ARG A 262 -25.23 -2.61 -14.79
CA ARG A 262 -24.57 -1.55 -15.57
C ARG A 262 -25.15 -0.20 -15.19
N ASP A 263 -24.27 0.71 -14.79
CA ASP A 263 -24.58 2.12 -14.56
C ASP A 263 -23.93 3.00 -15.63
N PRO A 264 -24.19 4.33 -15.66
CA PRO A 264 -23.63 5.20 -16.69
C PRO A 264 -22.09 5.24 -16.71
N LEU A 265 -21.43 5.05 -15.58
CA LEU A 265 -19.96 5.06 -15.49
C LEU A 265 -19.39 3.77 -16.07
N SER A 266 -19.91 2.62 -15.65
CA SER A 266 -19.54 1.32 -16.21
C SER A 266 -19.80 1.26 -17.71
N GLU A 267 -20.96 1.75 -18.16
CA GLU A 267 -21.30 1.80 -19.59
C GLU A 267 -20.27 2.62 -20.38
N GLN A 268 -19.90 3.81 -19.89
CA GLN A 268 -18.90 4.65 -20.57
C GLN A 268 -17.53 3.97 -20.63
N ALA A 269 -17.11 3.28 -19.57
CA ALA A 269 -15.84 2.56 -19.54
C ALA A 269 -15.85 1.37 -20.51
N ILE A 270 -16.93 0.60 -20.55
CA ILE A 270 -17.13 -0.51 -21.49
C ILE A 270 -17.11 -0.01 -22.94
N LEU A 271 -17.82 1.08 -23.24
CA LEU A 271 -17.83 1.69 -24.58
C LEU A 271 -16.45 2.24 -24.98
N ASN A 272 -15.70 2.80 -24.04
CA ASN A 272 -14.34 3.25 -24.29
C ASN A 272 -13.43 2.06 -24.66
N ALA A 273 -13.46 1.00 -23.86
CA ALA A 273 -12.71 -0.22 -24.13
C ALA A 273 -13.09 -0.82 -25.50
N LEU A 274 -14.39 -0.89 -25.80
CA LEU A 274 -14.89 -1.37 -27.07
C LEU A 274 -14.34 -0.60 -28.28
N LEU A 275 -14.18 0.72 -28.18
CA LEU A 275 -13.78 1.58 -29.30
C LEU A 275 -12.27 1.80 -29.41
N LYS A 276 -11.56 1.82 -28.28
CA LYS A 276 -10.18 2.33 -28.21
C LYS A 276 -9.17 1.31 -27.71
N ASP A 277 -9.60 0.19 -27.13
CA ASP A 277 -8.64 -0.76 -26.58
C ASP A 277 -7.80 -1.39 -27.70
N PRO A 278 -6.46 -1.38 -27.60
CA PRO A 278 -5.62 -1.98 -28.62
C PRO A 278 -5.78 -3.50 -28.68
N ASN A 279 -6.09 -4.16 -27.57
CA ASN A 279 -6.21 -5.60 -27.49
C ASN A 279 -7.61 -6.07 -27.94
N PRO A 280 -7.71 -6.89 -29.01
CA PRO A 280 -8.98 -7.45 -29.48
C PRO A 280 -9.75 -8.22 -28.41
N ALA A 281 -9.07 -8.92 -27.49
CA ALA A 281 -9.70 -9.67 -26.41
C ALA A 281 -10.52 -8.75 -25.48
N VAL A 282 -10.00 -7.57 -25.16
CA VAL A 282 -10.74 -6.58 -24.34
C VAL A 282 -11.95 -6.07 -25.11
N ARG A 283 -11.80 -5.76 -26.40
CA ARG A 283 -12.94 -5.34 -27.25
C ARG A 283 -14.02 -6.42 -27.35
N ILE A 284 -13.63 -7.69 -27.48
CA ILE A 284 -14.55 -8.85 -27.46
C ILE A 284 -15.28 -8.94 -26.12
N GLY A 285 -14.53 -8.85 -25.02
CA GLY A 285 -15.11 -8.81 -23.68
C GLY A 285 -16.12 -7.67 -23.52
N ALA A 286 -15.87 -6.52 -24.15
CA ALA A 286 -16.75 -5.37 -24.06
C ALA A 286 -18.04 -5.59 -24.85
N ILE A 287 -17.97 -6.26 -26.00
CA ILE A 287 -19.17 -6.72 -26.73
C ILE A 287 -20.00 -7.67 -25.85
N ASP A 288 -19.34 -8.61 -25.19
CA ASP A 288 -20.01 -9.60 -24.32
C ASP A 288 -20.64 -8.94 -23.10
N ALA A 289 -19.94 -7.98 -22.48
CA ALA A 289 -20.47 -7.15 -21.40
C ALA A 289 -21.66 -6.31 -21.84
N LEU A 290 -21.67 -5.79 -23.08
CA LEU A 290 -22.82 -5.05 -23.58
C LEU A 290 -24.05 -5.94 -23.78
N LEU A 291 -23.85 -7.22 -24.11
CA LEU A 291 -24.89 -8.23 -24.34
C LEU A 291 -25.45 -8.84 -23.06
N SER A 292 -24.81 -8.67 -21.90
CA SER A 292 -25.28 -9.26 -20.64
C SER A 292 -26.60 -8.67 -20.17
N GLU A 293 -26.93 -7.46 -20.61
CA GLU A 293 -28.24 -6.82 -20.44
C GLU A 293 -28.61 -6.07 -21.74
N PRO A 294 -29.87 -5.63 -21.93
CA PRO A 294 -30.28 -4.92 -23.15
C PRO A 294 -29.34 -3.79 -23.54
N ILE A 295 -28.91 -3.78 -24.79
CA ILE A 295 -27.98 -2.76 -25.29
C ILE A 295 -28.73 -1.42 -25.37
N PRO A 296 -28.21 -0.34 -24.77
CA PRO A 296 -28.82 0.96 -24.91
C PRO A 296 -28.83 1.42 -26.37
N GLU A 297 -29.92 2.04 -26.82
CA GLU A 297 -30.12 2.47 -28.22
C GLU A 297 -28.93 3.30 -28.77
N LYS A 298 -28.38 4.17 -27.92
CA LYS A 298 -27.19 5.00 -28.22
C LYS A 298 -25.93 4.19 -28.53
N SER A 299 -25.85 2.95 -28.07
CA SER A 299 -24.69 2.06 -28.17
C SER A 299 -24.80 1.10 -29.36
N GLU A 300 -25.99 0.91 -29.93
CA GLU A 300 -26.23 -0.01 -31.06
C GLU A 300 -25.45 0.39 -32.31
N THR A 301 -25.45 1.68 -32.63
CA THR A 301 -24.75 2.21 -33.81
C THR A 301 -23.24 1.95 -33.73
N LEU A 302 -22.66 2.00 -32.53
CA LEU A 302 -21.25 1.70 -32.32
C LEU A 302 -20.95 0.22 -32.53
N VAL A 303 -21.82 -0.67 -32.03
CA VAL A 303 -21.68 -2.13 -32.27
C VAL A 303 -21.81 -2.46 -33.76
N LEU A 304 -22.72 -1.80 -34.48
CA LEU A 304 -22.85 -1.91 -35.94
C LEU A 304 -21.58 -1.46 -36.68
N GLN A 305 -21.00 -0.32 -36.29
CA GLN A 305 -19.76 0.18 -36.88
C GLN A 305 -18.60 -0.81 -36.72
N LEU A 306 -18.46 -1.42 -35.54
CA LEU A 306 -17.40 -2.40 -35.28
C LEU A 306 -17.60 -3.70 -36.06
N ALA A 307 -18.85 -4.15 -36.23
CA ALA A 307 -19.18 -5.30 -37.06
C ALA A 307 -18.74 -5.13 -38.53
N GLU A 308 -18.63 -3.90 -39.01
CA GLU A 308 -18.21 -3.60 -40.38
C GLU A 308 -16.72 -3.29 -40.49
N ALA A 309 -16.17 -2.49 -39.56
CA ALA A 309 -14.91 -1.78 -39.77
C ALA A 309 -13.82 -2.04 -38.71
N ASP A 310 -14.04 -2.92 -37.71
CA ASP A 310 -12.96 -3.27 -36.78
C ASP A 310 -11.80 -3.95 -37.54
N SER A 311 -10.57 -3.56 -37.21
CA SER A 311 -9.34 -4.12 -37.80
C SER A 311 -9.18 -5.62 -37.58
N ASN A 312 -9.77 -6.17 -36.52
CA ASN A 312 -9.69 -7.58 -36.17
C ASN A 312 -10.93 -8.35 -36.63
N ASP A 313 -10.70 -9.40 -37.43
CA ASP A 313 -11.76 -10.23 -38.01
C ASP A 313 -12.66 -10.89 -36.96
N TYR A 314 -12.08 -11.31 -35.83
CA TYR A 314 -12.81 -11.96 -34.76
C TYR A 314 -13.70 -10.96 -34.02
N VAL A 315 -13.25 -9.72 -33.83
CA VAL A 315 -14.09 -8.64 -33.27
C VAL A 315 -15.28 -8.36 -34.20
N ARG A 316 -15.05 -8.24 -35.52
CA ARG A 316 -16.13 -8.05 -36.50
C ARG A 316 -17.15 -9.19 -36.45
N MET A 317 -16.66 -10.43 -36.43
CA MET A 317 -17.52 -11.61 -36.31
C MET A 317 -18.32 -11.59 -35.01
N ARG A 318 -17.69 -11.29 -33.87
CA ARG A 318 -18.36 -11.26 -32.57
C ARG A 318 -19.41 -10.17 -32.50
N ALA A 319 -19.13 -8.98 -33.03
CA ALA A 319 -20.10 -7.90 -33.12
C ALA A 319 -21.31 -8.27 -33.99
N ARG A 320 -21.11 -8.96 -35.12
CA ARG A 320 -22.23 -9.48 -35.93
C ARG A 320 -23.09 -10.49 -35.17
N GLN A 321 -22.47 -11.39 -34.40
CA GLN A 321 -23.21 -12.32 -33.54
C GLN A 321 -23.98 -11.58 -32.44
N ALA A 322 -23.40 -10.54 -31.85
CA ALA A 322 -24.06 -9.68 -30.87
C ALA A 322 -25.32 -9.03 -31.45
N ILE A 323 -25.22 -8.52 -32.68
CA ILE A 323 -26.34 -7.88 -33.39
C ILE A 323 -27.49 -8.86 -33.64
N GLN A 324 -27.17 -10.09 -34.05
CA GLN A 324 -28.18 -11.11 -34.31
C GLN A 324 -28.92 -11.55 -33.04
N ARG A 325 -28.23 -11.60 -31.90
CA ARG A 325 -28.81 -12.06 -30.63
C ARG A 325 -29.69 -11.03 -29.93
N SER A 326 -29.39 -9.75 -30.12
CA SER A 326 -30.07 -8.64 -29.44
C SER A 326 -31.42 -8.24 -30.07
N ASN A 327 -31.87 -8.93 -31.13
CA ASN A 327 -33.01 -8.50 -31.95
C ASN A 327 -32.89 -7.02 -32.38
N PHE A 328 -31.67 -6.53 -32.69
CA PHE A 328 -31.52 -5.19 -33.25
C PHE A 328 -32.42 -5.08 -34.47
N SER A 329 -33.39 -4.16 -34.39
CA SER A 329 -34.50 -4.10 -35.32
C SER A 329 -34.00 -4.19 -36.76
N SER A 330 -34.58 -5.12 -37.50
CA SER A 330 -34.36 -5.35 -38.93
C SER A 330 -34.54 -4.10 -39.82
N ASP A 331 -34.98 -2.99 -39.25
CA ASP A 331 -35.25 -1.73 -39.93
C ASP A 331 -33.98 -0.90 -40.20
N MET A 332 -32.92 -1.02 -39.40
CA MET A 332 -31.66 -0.30 -39.65
C MET A 332 -30.77 -0.96 -40.73
N ILE A 333 -30.86 -2.28 -40.89
CA ILE A 333 -30.13 -3.01 -41.95
C ILE A 333 -30.66 -2.66 -43.35
N LYS A 334 -31.92 -2.19 -43.45
CA LYS A 334 -32.53 -1.75 -44.71
C LYS A 334 -32.12 -0.34 -45.15
N LEU A 335 -31.56 0.49 -44.26
CA LEU A 335 -31.13 1.86 -44.58
C LEU A 335 -29.71 1.95 -45.19
N ARG A 336 -29.01 0.82 -45.32
CA ARG A 336 -27.66 0.74 -45.90
C ARG A 336 -27.54 -0.18 -47.12
N ARG A 337 -28.65 -0.59 -47.73
CA ARG A 337 -28.65 -1.23 -49.05
C ARG A 337 -28.85 -0.25 -50.18
#